data_AF-A0A1B1TSE8-F1
#
_entry.id   AF-A0A1B1TSE8-F1
#
_cell.length_a   1.000
_cell.length_b   1.000
_cell.length_c   1.000
_cell.angle_alpha   90.00
_cell.angle_beta   90.00
_cell.angle_gamma   90.00
#
_symmetry.space_group_name_H-M   'P 1'
#
loop_
_entity.id
_entity.type
_entity.pdbx_description
1 polymer ?
#
loop_
_entity_poly.entity_id
_entity_poly.type
_entity_poly.pdbx_seq_one_letter_code
_entity_poly.pdbx_strand_id
1 'polypeptide(L)'
;MDAGELLERYAAGERDFREVDLEGAFLGGSNFDGINLRESHLSRIVFTGASLKQANFREADLTNSNLQANLSEANLISCDLTDANLTTAQLTYGGLRAANLTNAQLVSADLSCATLNEAVLREANLTNAILTDAFIGRANLTQANLEGANLANANLTSTILIGANLKGANLSHAIMHGVNATGAIADHADFSQAKLNSANFTNVKLRHAVLRKVQMAWTTMRGADLSDAQLFRSKLYWSNFTSANLSRAVLLDATVDQVNFHNAIFDGTILPEGLDVVNK
;
A
#
# COMPACT_ATOMS: atom_id res chain seq x y z
N MET A 1 35.13 -6.39 -4.77
CA MET A 1 35.45 -4.97 -4.54
C MET A 1 35.18 -4.69 -3.08
N ASP A 2 35.90 -3.79 -2.43
CA ASP A 2 35.55 -3.35 -1.06
C ASP A 2 34.99 -1.92 -1.05
N ALA A 3 34.49 -1.49 0.13
CA ALA A 3 33.89 -0.17 0.30
C ALA A 3 34.88 0.98 0.03
N GLY A 4 36.16 0.80 0.35
CA GLY A 4 37.19 1.82 0.12
C GLY A 4 37.48 2.00 -1.36
N GLU A 5 37.66 0.89 -2.08
CA GLU A 5 37.85 0.88 -3.53
C GLU A 5 36.65 1.54 -4.24
N LEU A 6 35.41 1.23 -3.82
CA LEU A 6 34.22 1.86 -4.39
C LEU A 6 34.21 3.38 -4.17
N LEU A 7 34.53 3.84 -2.96
CA LEU A 7 34.56 5.27 -2.62
C LEU A 7 35.59 6.02 -3.47
N GLU A 8 36.79 5.46 -3.62
CA GLU A 8 37.86 6.05 -4.43
C GLU A 8 37.47 6.16 -5.91
N ARG A 9 36.95 5.06 -6.49
CA ARG A 9 36.51 5.00 -7.88
C ARG A 9 35.34 5.95 -8.14
N TYR A 10 34.38 5.99 -7.24
CA TYR A 10 33.24 6.89 -7.33
C TYR A 10 33.68 8.36 -7.25
N ALA A 11 34.61 8.69 -6.35
CA ALA A 11 35.21 10.02 -6.23
C ALA A 11 36.01 10.41 -7.49
N ALA A 12 36.62 9.43 -8.17
CA ALA A 12 37.29 9.63 -9.46
C ALA A 12 36.31 9.83 -10.64
N GLY A 13 35.00 9.78 -10.41
CA GLY A 13 33.97 10.03 -11.42
C GLY A 13 33.36 8.76 -12.02
N GLU A 14 33.80 7.58 -11.60
CA GLU A 14 33.17 6.33 -12.03
C GLU A 14 31.75 6.22 -11.46
N ARG A 15 30.82 5.68 -12.26
CA ARG A 15 29.42 5.50 -11.88
C ARG A 15 28.92 4.09 -12.13
N ASP A 16 29.61 3.29 -12.93
CA ASP A 16 29.18 1.94 -13.31
C ASP A 16 29.83 0.87 -12.43
N PHE A 17 29.08 0.35 -11.48
CA PHE A 17 29.47 -0.66 -10.51
C PHE A 17 28.51 -1.85 -10.55
N ARG A 18 28.11 -2.25 -11.77
CA ARG A 18 27.26 -3.43 -11.97
C ARG A 18 27.93 -4.70 -11.48
N GLU A 19 27.12 -5.63 -10.99
CA GLU A 19 27.53 -6.99 -10.61
C GLU A 19 28.63 -7.03 -9.52
N VAL A 20 28.83 -5.93 -8.78
CA VAL A 20 29.80 -5.91 -7.69
C VAL A 20 29.26 -6.67 -6.49
N ASP A 21 30.18 -7.28 -5.76
CA ASP A 21 29.90 -7.83 -4.44
C ASP A 21 30.40 -6.85 -3.38
N LEU A 22 29.44 -6.34 -2.59
CA LEU A 22 29.63 -5.44 -1.46
C LEU A 22 28.78 -5.91 -0.27
N GLU A 23 28.58 -7.22 -0.14
CA GLU A 23 27.84 -7.80 0.98
C GLU A 23 28.35 -7.25 2.32
N GLY A 24 27.42 -6.74 3.14
CA GLY A 24 27.73 -6.22 4.47
C GLY A 24 28.56 -4.93 4.50
N ALA A 25 28.82 -4.29 3.36
CA ALA A 25 29.62 -3.06 3.32
C ALA A 25 28.97 -1.91 4.08
N PHE A 26 29.79 -1.07 4.72
CA PHE A 26 29.35 0.12 5.44
C PHE A 26 29.61 1.38 4.60
N LEU A 27 28.52 1.95 4.08
CA LEU A 27 28.52 3.06 3.12
C LEU A 27 27.54 4.18 3.55
N GLY A 28 27.27 4.28 4.86
CA GLY A 28 26.36 5.27 5.43
C GLY A 28 26.88 6.71 5.31
N GLY A 29 25.95 7.66 5.13
CA GLY A 29 26.25 9.09 5.03
C GLY A 29 26.95 9.54 3.74
N SER A 30 27.31 8.62 2.86
CA SER A 30 27.98 8.92 1.59
C SER A 30 27.00 9.43 0.52
N ASN A 31 27.53 10.16 -0.48
CA ASN A 31 26.76 10.55 -1.66
C ASN A 31 27.11 9.64 -2.84
N PHE A 32 26.11 8.88 -3.28
CA PHE A 32 26.16 7.95 -4.40
C PHE A 32 25.02 8.24 -5.41
N ASP A 33 24.66 9.52 -5.57
CA ASP A 33 23.64 9.94 -6.53
C ASP A 33 23.99 9.50 -7.97
N GLY A 34 23.08 8.76 -8.59
CA GLY A 34 23.26 8.22 -9.94
C GLY A 34 24.23 7.04 -10.05
N ILE A 35 24.66 6.43 -8.93
CA ILE A 35 25.46 5.20 -8.98
C ILE A 35 24.67 4.07 -9.66
N ASN A 36 25.34 3.25 -10.46
CA ASN A 36 24.77 2.07 -11.08
C ASN A 36 25.30 0.81 -10.38
N LEU A 37 24.44 0.20 -9.56
CA LEU A 37 24.67 -1.04 -8.82
C LEU A 37 23.70 -2.15 -9.28
N ARG A 38 23.33 -2.14 -10.56
CA ARG A 38 22.44 -3.14 -11.14
C ARG A 38 23.08 -4.53 -11.04
N GLU A 39 22.26 -5.53 -10.71
CA GLU A 39 22.67 -6.95 -10.57
C GLU A 39 23.76 -7.19 -9.50
N SER A 40 23.99 -6.22 -8.60
CA SER A 40 25.01 -6.32 -7.56
C SER A 40 24.54 -7.15 -6.36
N HIS A 41 25.49 -7.77 -5.66
CA HIS A 41 25.26 -8.46 -4.39
C HIS A 41 25.50 -7.48 -3.24
N LEU A 42 24.41 -6.97 -2.67
CA LEU A 42 24.41 -5.92 -1.66
C LEU A 42 23.63 -6.35 -0.41
N SER A 43 23.53 -7.66 -0.17
CA SER A 43 22.87 -8.17 1.03
C SER A 43 23.56 -7.61 2.27
N ARG A 44 22.78 -7.27 3.30
CA ARG A 44 23.26 -6.67 4.56
C ARG A 44 24.03 -5.34 4.43
N ILE A 45 24.02 -4.70 3.25
CA ILE A 45 24.70 -3.41 3.06
C ILE A 45 24.09 -2.33 3.96
N VAL A 46 24.93 -1.41 4.43
CA VAL A 46 24.51 -0.31 5.31
C VAL A 46 24.68 1.02 4.59
N PHE A 47 23.56 1.59 4.14
CA PHE A 47 23.48 2.91 3.50
C PHE A 47 22.79 3.97 4.38
N THR A 48 22.71 3.77 5.69
CA THR A 48 22.03 4.72 6.59
C THR A 48 22.53 6.16 6.39
N GLY A 49 21.61 7.08 6.09
CA GLY A 49 21.90 8.49 5.82
C GLY A 49 22.58 8.79 4.49
N ALA A 50 22.80 7.80 3.62
CA ALA A 50 23.38 8.01 2.30
C ALA A 50 22.39 8.74 1.36
N SER A 51 22.95 9.47 0.39
CA SER A 51 22.22 9.94 -0.78
C SER A 51 22.41 8.95 -1.91
N LEU A 52 21.32 8.35 -2.37
CA LEU A 52 21.24 7.35 -3.45
C LEU A 52 20.20 7.82 -4.48
N LYS A 53 20.08 9.13 -4.70
CA LYS A 53 19.10 9.68 -5.63
C LYS A 53 19.42 9.18 -7.02
N GLN A 54 18.41 8.76 -7.76
CA GLN A 54 18.57 8.27 -9.13
C GLN A 54 19.53 7.07 -9.25
N ALA A 55 19.91 6.43 -8.13
CA ALA A 55 20.73 5.24 -8.15
C ALA A 55 20.00 4.09 -8.85
N ASN A 56 20.74 3.28 -9.59
CA ASN A 56 20.20 2.12 -10.27
C ASN A 56 20.58 0.84 -9.54
N PHE A 57 19.61 0.26 -8.83
CA PHE A 57 19.74 -1.01 -8.12
C PHE A 57 19.08 -2.17 -8.84
N ARG A 58 18.55 -1.96 -10.05
CA ARG A 58 17.73 -2.95 -10.75
C ARG A 58 18.31 -4.37 -10.66
N GLU A 59 17.48 -5.33 -10.28
CA GLU A 59 17.87 -6.75 -10.16
C GLU A 59 18.99 -7.02 -9.13
N ALA A 60 19.32 -6.08 -8.24
CA ALA A 60 20.27 -6.30 -7.16
C ALA A 60 19.64 -7.09 -6.00
N ASP A 61 20.49 -7.82 -5.28
CA ASP A 61 20.18 -8.39 -3.97
C ASP A 61 20.46 -7.35 -2.89
N LEU A 62 19.42 -6.84 -2.25
CA LEU A 62 19.45 -5.91 -1.12
C LEU A 62 18.83 -6.55 0.13
N THR A 63 18.81 -7.87 0.22
CA THR A 63 18.20 -8.58 1.35
C THR A 63 18.88 -8.19 2.66
N ASN A 64 18.10 -8.03 3.73
CA ASN A 64 18.60 -7.65 5.06
C ASN A 64 19.39 -6.33 5.12
N SER A 65 19.31 -5.48 4.09
CA SER A 65 20.05 -4.21 4.03
C SER A 65 19.46 -3.13 4.93
N ASN A 66 20.26 -2.13 5.27
CA ASN A 66 19.81 -0.93 5.96
C ASN A 66 19.85 0.27 5.01
N LEU A 67 18.67 0.61 4.49
CA LEU A 67 18.39 1.60 3.45
C LEU A 67 17.59 2.79 4.00
N GLN A 68 17.80 3.15 5.26
CA GLN A 68 17.31 4.40 5.85
C GLN A 68 18.05 5.59 5.23
N ALA A 69 17.72 5.90 3.98
CA ALA A 69 18.51 6.71 3.06
C ALA A 69 17.61 7.54 2.13
N ASN A 70 18.22 8.44 1.35
CA ASN A 70 17.51 9.09 0.25
C ASN A 70 17.64 8.26 -1.03
N LEU A 71 16.55 7.61 -1.42
CA LEU A 71 16.37 6.80 -2.63
C LEU A 71 15.38 7.46 -3.61
N SER A 72 15.23 8.80 -3.56
CA SER A 72 14.35 9.52 -4.47
C SER A 72 14.74 9.22 -5.92
N GLU A 73 13.76 8.89 -6.75
CA GLU A 73 13.96 8.51 -8.16
C GLU A 73 14.87 7.28 -8.39
N ALA A 74 15.20 6.51 -7.36
CA ALA A 74 16.02 5.32 -7.51
C ALA A 74 15.28 4.23 -8.31
N ASN A 75 16.01 3.51 -9.17
CA ASN A 75 15.50 2.37 -9.91
C ASN A 75 15.74 1.08 -9.11
N LEU A 76 14.68 0.58 -8.48
CA LEU A 76 14.65 -0.63 -7.65
C LEU A 76 13.84 -1.75 -8.34
N ILE A 77 13.70 -1.72 -9.66
CA ILE A 77 12.87 -2.69 -10.38
C ILE A 77 13.45 -4.10 -10.19
N SER A 78 12.59 -5.05 -9.83
CA SER A 78 12.96 -6.47 -9.66
C SER A 78 14.10 -6.72 -8.67
N CYS A 79 14.33 -5.81 -7.71
CA CYS A 79 15.30 -6.03 -6.63
C CYS A 79 14.74 -6.97 -5.57
N ASP A 80 15.62 -7.66 -4.86
CA ASP A 80 15.26 -8.35 -3.63
C ASP A 80 15.55 -7.46 -2.41
N LEU A 81 14.49 -6.95 -1.77
CA LEU A 81 14.49 -6.13 -0.56
C LEU A 81 13.92 -6.92 0.63
N THR A 82 13.94 -8.26 0.57
CA THR A 82 13.42 -9.10 1.66
C THR A 82 14.13 -8.77 2.97
N ASP A 83 13.35 -8.56 4.03
CA ASP A 83 13.83 -8.17 5.37
C ASP A 83 14.64 -6.85 5.41
N ALA A 84 14.61 -6.03 4.35
CA ALA A 84 15.34 -4.76 4.33
C ALA A 84 14.71 -3.71 5.26
N ASN A 85 15.55 -2.88 5.87
CA ASN A 85 15.13 -1.75 6.69
C ASN A 85 15.15 -0.44 5.88
N LEU A 86 13.97 0.00 5.47
CA LEU A 86 13.66 1.24 4.75
C LEU A 86 12.89 2.22 5.65
N THR A 87 13.00 2.09 6.98
CA THR A 87 12.34 2.98 7.93
C THR A 87 12.74 4.44 7.65
N THR A 88 11.77 5.33 7.50
CA THR A 88 11.98 6.76 7.15
C THR A 88 12.73 7.02 5.84
N ALA A 89 12.91 6.01 4.99
CA ALA A 89 13.57 6.19 3.70
C ALA A 89 12.75 7.11 2.79
N GLN A 90 13.45 7.92 1.99
CA GLN A 90 12.82 8.77 0.97
C GLN A 90 12.84 8.02 -0.36
N LEU A 91 11.68 7.57 -0.83
CA LEU A 91 11.48 6.79 -2.05
C LEU A 91 10.55 7.52 -3.04
N THR A 92 10.43 8.84 -2.91
CA THR A 92 9.60 9.66 -3.80
C THR A 92 9.99 9.41 -5.26
N TYR A 93 9.02 9.09 -6.12
CA TYR A 93 9.23 8.71 -7.52
C TYR A 93 10.11 7.46 -7.75
N GLY A 94 10.38 6.66 -6.72
CA GLY A 94 11.16 5.42 -6.82
C GLY A 94 10.47 4.37 -7.70
N GLY A 95 11.24 3.64 -8.50
CA GLY A 95 10.75 2.56 -9.35
C GLY A 95 10.91 1.20 -8.69
N LEU A 96 9.89 0.70 -7.99
CA LEU A 96 9.87 -0.59 -7.29
C LEU A 96 9.04 -1.67 -8.01
N ARG A 97 8.83 -1.54 -9.33
CA ARG A 97 8.01 -2.51 -10.07
C ARG A 97 8.58 -3.93 -9.90
N ALA A 98 7.72 -4.88 -9.55
CA ALA A 98 8.10 -6.29 -9.33
C ALA A 98 9.24 -6.50 -8.31
N ALA A 99 9.52 -5.54 -7.43
CA ALA A 99 10.47 -5.72 -6.34
C ALA A 99 9.88 -6.64 -5.25
N ASN A 100 10.74 -7.39 -4.58
CA ASN A 100 10.36 -8.21 -3.44
C ASN A 100 10.68 -7.49 -2.13
N LEU A 101 9.67 -6.91 -1.47
CA LEU A 101 9.74 -6.27 -0.16
C LEU A 101 9.09 -7.13 0.94
N THR A 102 9.13 -8.46 0.82
CA THR A 102 8.60 -9.35 1.86
C THR A 102 9.27 -9.03 3.21
N ASN A 103 8.46 -8.86 4.26
CA ASN A 103 8.89 -8.47 5.62
C ASN A 103 9.65 -7.14 5.76
N ALA A 104 9.77 -6.34 4.69
CA ALA A 104 10.53 -5.10 4.73
C ALA A 104 9.94 -4.10 5.75
N GLN A 105 10.80 -3.36 6.43
CA GLN A 105 10.40 -2.30 7.35
C GLN A 105 10.37 -0.97 6.60
N LEU A 106 9.18 -0.42 6.38
CA LEU A 106 8.90 0.83 5.66
C LEU A 106 8.18 1.85 6.56
N VAL A 107 8.39 1.75 7.87
CA VAL A 107 7.73 2.62 8.86
C VAL A 107 8.07 4.07 8.55
N SER A 108 7.04 4.88 8.34
CA SER A 108 7.18 6.30 7.98
C SER A 108 8.04 6.59 6.75
N ALA A 109 8.22 5.61 5.84
CA ALA A 109 8.88 5.83 4.56
C ALA A 109 8.01 6.72 3.64
N ASP A 110 8.64 7.55 2.82
CA ASP A 110 7.96 8.37 1.82
C ASP A 110 8.05 7.71 0.44
N LEU A 111 6.98 7.05 0.03
CA LEU A 111 6.79 6.40 -1.27
C LEU A 111 5.85 7.23 -2.18
N SER A 112 5.74 8.54 -1.95
CA SER A 112 4.87 9.40 -2.77
C SER A 112 5.25 9.29 -4.25
N CYS A 113 4.26 9.11 -5.13
CA CYS A 113 4.44 8.91 -6.57
C CYS A 113 5.31 7.68 -6.96
N ALA A 114 5.63 6.77 -6.04
CA ALA A 114 6.43 5.60 -6.35
C ALA A 114 5.66 4.59 -7.20
N THR A 115 6.39 3.81 -8.01
CA THR A 115 5.82 2.73 -8.84
C THR A 115 6.09 1.37 -8.19
N LEU A 116 5.10 0.82 -7.49
CA LEU A 116 5.12 -0.49 -6.83
C LEU A 116 4.27 -1.54 -7.56
N ASN A 117 3.95 -1.32 -8.84
CA ASN A 117 3.17 -2.29 -9.60
C ASN A 117 3.79 -3.68 -9.53
N GLU A 118 2.97 -4.70 -9.27
CA GLU A 118 3.40 -6.11 -9.21
C GLU A 118 4.44 -6.41 -8.11
N ALA A 119 4.73 -5.47 -7.21
CA ALA A 119 5.64 -5.70 -6.10
C ALA A 119 5.06 -6.68 -5.07
N VAL A 120 5.94 -7.40 -4.37
CA VAL A 120 5.57 -8.31 -3.28
C VAL A 120 5.89 -7.62 -1.96
N LEU A 121 4.88 -7.23 -1.19
CA LEU A 121 4.99 -6.57 0.12
C LEU A 121 4.30 -7.41 1.21
N ARG A 122 4.41 -8.73 1.11
CA ARG A 122 3.81 -9.64 2.10
C ARG A 122 4.42 -9.37 3.47
N GLU A 123 3.57 -9.22 4.48
CA GLU A 123 3.99 -9.00 5.88
C GLU A 123 4.90 -7.76 6.07
N ALA A 124 4.96 -6.86 5.07
CA ALA A 124 5.75 -5.63 5.16
C ALA A 124 5.11 -4.66 6.17
N ASN A 125 5.95 -3.88 6.86
CA ASN A 125 5.52 -2.89 7.82
C ASN A 125 5.57 -1.48 7.22
N LEU A 126 4.43 -1.00 6.74
CA LEU A 126 4.19 0.33 6.15
C LEU A 126 3.47 1.27 7.13
N THR A 127 3.61 1.05 8.45
CA THR A 127 2.96 1.90 9.46
C THR A 127 3.34 3.37 9.23
N ASN A 128 2.34 4.25 9.14
CA ASN A 128 2.49 5.67 8.85
C ASN A 128 3.29 6.01 7.57
N ALA A 129 3.44 5.07 6.63
CA ALA A 129 4.10 5.35 5.36
C ALA A 129 3.26 6.32 4.51
N ILE A 130 3.95 7.14 3.70
CA ILE A 130 3.31 8.07 2.77
C ILE A 130 3.34 7.44 1.38
N LEU A 131 2.18 7.16 0.81
CA LEU A 131 1.96 6.51 -0.48
C LEU A 131 1.04 7.35 -1.37
N THR A 132 1.00 8.67 -1.14
CA THR A 132 0.16 9.60 -1.91
C THR A 132 0.52 9.48 -3.39
N ASP A 133 -0.50 9.35 -4.25
CA ASP A 133 -0.34 9.22 -5.70
C ASP A 133 0.53 8.02 -6.16
N ALA A 134 0.80 7.03 -5.29
CA ALA A 134 1.60 5.87 -5.64
C ALA A 134 0.85 4.89 -6.55
N PHE A 135 1.60 4.19 -7.42
CA PHE A 135 1.07 3.14 -8.30
C PHE A 135 1.35 1.76 -7.72
N ILE A 136 0.35 1.15 -7.08
CA ILE A 136 0.47 -0.11 -6.30
C ILE A 136 -0.37 -1.24 -6.94
N GLY A 137 -0.78 -1.06 -8.20
CA GLY A 137 -1.67 -2.00 -8.88
C GLY A 137 -1.04 -3.39 -9.04
N ARG A 138 -1.84 -4.43 -8.80
CA ARG A 138 -1.44 -5.85 -8.80
C ARG A 138 -0.35 -6.23 -7.78
N ALA A 139 0.00 -5.34 -6.85
CA ALA A 139 0.93 -5.68 -5.79
C ALA A 139 0.29 -6.67 -4.79
N ASN A 140 1.15 -7.41 -4.08
CA ASN A 140 0.73 -8.32 -3.02
C ASN A 140 1.09 -7.77 -1.64
N LEU A 141 0.11 -7.22 -0.94
CA LEU A 141 0.18 -6.68 0.43
C LEU A 141 -0.53 -7.62 1.43
N THR A 142 -0.53 -8.93 1.17
CA THR A 142 -1.12 -9.90 2.10
C THR A 142 -0.46 -9.76 3.47
N GLN A 143 -1.29 -9.58 4.51
CA GLN A 143 -0.86 -9.41 5.90
C GLN A 143 0.09 -8.22 6.15
N ALA A 144 0.21 -7.27 5.22
CA ALA A 144 0.99 -6.07 5.43
C ALA A 144 0.35 -5.17 6.50
N ASN A 145 1.18 -4.44 7.25
CA ASN A 145 0.73 -3.43 8.20
C ASN A 145 0.79 -2.04 7.58
N LEU A 146 -0.37 -1.46 7.27
CA LEU A 146 -0.59 -0.12 6.71
C LEU A 146 -1.30 0.80 7.73
N GLU A 147 -1.20 0.52 9.03
CA GLU A 147 -1.83 1.36 10.07
C GLU A 147 -1.37 2.82 9.93
N GLY A 148 -2.34 3.73 9.83
CA GLY A 148 -2.10 5.17 9.67
C GLY A 148 -1.43 5.57 8.34
N ALA A 149 -1.25 4.66 7.38
CA ALA A 149 -0.62 4.99 6.11
C ALA A 149 -1.48 5.96 5.28
N ASN A 150 -0.81 6.86 4.55
CA ASN A 150 -1.48 7.80 3.66
C ASN A 150 -1.42 7.31 2.21
N LEU A 151 -2.52 6.72 1.72
CA LEU A 151 -2.71 6.20 0.36
C LEU A 151 -3.65 7.12 -0.47
N ALA A 152 -3.75 8.40 -0.12
CA ALA A 152 -4.62 9.32 -0.84
C ALA A 152 -4.26 9.35 -2.34
N ASN A 153 -5.28 9.28 -3.20
CA ASN A 153 -5.15 9.21 -4.67
C ASN A 153 -4.37 8.00 -5.22
N ALA A 154 -3.89 7.06 -4.39
CA ALA A 154 -3.11 5.93 -4.85
C ALA A 154 -3.91 5.02 -5.79
N ASN A 155 -3.21 4.38 -6.73
CA ASN A 155 -3.79 3.38 -7.61
C ASN A 155 -3.48 1.96 -7.09
N LEU A 156 -4.46 1.35 -6.45
CA LEU A 156 -4.45 -0.03 -5.94
C LEU A 156 -5.23 -0.99 -6.86
N THR A 157 -5.33 -0.72 -8.16
CA THR A 157 -6.12 -1.59 -9.06
C THR A 157 -5.63 -3.04 -9.00
N SER A 158 -6.53 -3.96 -8.65
CA SER A 158 -6.27 -5.40 -8.51
C SER A 158 -5.20 -5.77 -7.48
N THR A 159 -4.97 -4.93 -6.48
CA THR A 159 -4.04 -5.21 -5.37
C THR A 159 -4.61 -6.26 -4.42
N ILE A 160 -3.75 -7.10 -3.86
CA ILE A 160 -4.10 -8.11 -2.85
C ILE A 160 -3.79 -7.54 -1.47
N LEU A 161 -4.83 -7.37 -0.64
CA LEU A 161 -4.79 -6.83 0.72
C LEU A 161 -5.36 -7.84 1.74
N ILE A 162 -5.29 -9.14 1.44
CA ILE A 162 -5.86 -10.19 2.29
C ILE A 162 -5.25 -10.10 3.69
N GLY A 163 -6.10 -9.93 4.71
CA GLY A 163 -5.68 -9.82 6.10
C GLY A 163 -4.78 -8.61 6.44
N ALA A 164 -4.67 -7.62 5.55
CA ALA A 164 -3.86 -6.43 5.81
C ALA A 164 -4.47 -5.57 6.94
N ASN A 165 -3.61 -4.89 7.70
CA ASN A 165 -4.03 -3.89 8.68
C ASN A 165 -4.03 -2.50 8.04
N LEU A 166 -5.20 -1.95 7.77
CA LEU A 166 -5.45 -0.62 7.19
C LEU A 166 -6.05 0.33 8.24
N LYS A 167 -5.96 0.03 9.54
CA LYS A 167 -6.58 0.83 10.59
C LYS A 167 -6.15 2.29 10.51
N GLY A 168 -7.12 3.20 10.44
CA GLY A 168 -6.86 4.64 10.35
C GLY A 168 -6.13 5.09 9.08
N ALA A 169 -5.97 4.23 8.07
CA ALA A 169 -5.33 4.60 6.81
C ALA A 169 -6.19 5.59 6.02
N ASN A 170 -5.53 6.51 5.31
CA ASN A 170 -6.20 7.44 4.40
C ASN A 170 -6.18 6.87 2.98
N LEU A 171 -7.29 6.36 2.49
CA LEU A 171 -7.52 5.91 1.11
C LEU A 171 -8.46 6.85 0.36
N SER A 172 -8.58 8.12 0.78
CA SER A 172 -9.45 9.07 0.09
C SER A 172 -9.02 9.21 -1.37
N HIS A 173 -10.00 9.22 -2.27
CA HIS A 173 -9.81 9.29 -3.73
C HIS A 173 -9.02 8.12 -4.36
N ALA A 174 -8.66 7.09 -3.60
CA ALA A 174 -7.91 5.96 -4.12
C ALA A 174 -8.69 5.18 -5.20
N ILE A 175 -7.96 4.65 -6.19
CA ILE A 175 -8.51 3.76 -7.21
C ILE A 175 -8.25 2.32 -6.76
N MET A 176 -9.30 1.59 -6.40
CA MET A 176 -9.22 0.25 -5.80
C MET A 176 -10.06 -0.77 -6.58
N HIS A 177 -10.15 -0.62 -7.89
CA HIS A 177 -10.91 -1.52 -8.74
C HIS A 177 -10.38 -2.96 -8.66
N GLY A 178 -11.26 -3.92 -8.37
CA GLY A 178 -10.87 -5.33 -8.28
C GLY A 178 -9.93 -5.70 -7.14
N VAL A 179 -9.76 -4.83 -6.12
CA VAL A 179 -8.96 -5.14 -4.94
C VAL A 179 -9.53 -6.35 -4.21
N ASN A 180 -8.66 -7.23 -3.70
CA ASN A 180 -9.04 -8.27 -2.76
C ASN A 180 -8.57 -7.93 -1.36
N ALA A 181 -9.46 -7.39 -0.53
CA ALA A 181 -9.21 -7.02 0.86
C ALA A 181 -9.79 -8.04 1.85
N THR A 182 -10.04 -9.29 1.45
CA THR A 182 -10.70 -10.29 2.30
C THR A 182 -10.07 -10.36 3.70
N GLY A 183 -10.88 -10.18 4.74
CA GLY A 183 -10.46 -10.25 6.15
C GLY A 183 -9.55 -9.10 6.61
N ALA A 184 -9.35 -8.06 5.82
CA ALA A 184 -8.57 -6.88 6.24
C ALA A 184 -9.23 -6.15 7.42
N ILE A 185 -8.41 -5.41 8.17
CA ILE A 185 -8.85 -4.57 9.28
C ILE A 185 -8.69 -3.12 8.84
N ALA A 186 -9.80 -2.44 8.54
CA ALA A 186 -9.85 -1.06 8.06
C ALA A 186 -10.72 -0.17 8.96
N ASP A 187 -10.73 -0.45 10.27
CA ASP A 187 -11.42 0.38 11.24
C ASP A 187 -10.87 1.81 11.21
N HIS A 188 -11.75 2.81 11.28
CA HIS A 188 -11.40 4.24 11.20
C HIS A 188 -10.71 4.68 9.90
N ALA A 189 -10.59 3.82 8.89
CA ALA A 189 -9.98 4.20 7.62
C ALA A 189 -10.88 5.16 6.83
N ASP A 190 -10.27 6.06 6.06
CA ASP A 190 -10.96 7.00 5.19
C ASP A 190 -10.95 6.52 3.74
N PHE A 191 -12.09 6.10 3.22
CA PHE A 191 -12.33 5.74 1.82
C PHE A 191 -13.14 6.82 1.09
N SER A 192 -13.17 8.06 1.58
CA SER A 192 -13.95 9.14 0.97
C SER A 192 -13.63 9.28 -0.50
N GLN A 193 -14.66 9.19 -1.35
CA GLN A 193 -14.54 9.28 -2.81
C GLN A 193 -13.66 8.20 -3.48
N ALA A 194 -13.30 7.13 -2.76
CA ALA A 194 -12.58 6.01 -3.33
C ALA A 194 -13.43 5.25 -4.37
N LYS A 195 -12.75 4.57 -5.29
CA LYS A 195 -13.38 3.76 -6.35
C LYS A 195 -13.11 2.28 -6.09
N LEU A 196 -14.09 1.58 -5.53
CA LEU A 196 -14.02 0.18 -5.11
C LEU A 196 -14.72 -0.79 -6.07
N ASN A 197 -15.08 -0.38 -7.30
CA ASN A 197 -15.89 -1.24 -8.17
C ASN A 197 -15.23 -2.63 -8.36
N SER A 198 -16.06 -3.67 -8.31
CA SER A 198 -15.65 -5.08 -8.41
C SER A 198 -14.66 -5.56 -7.34
N ALA A 199 -14.51 -4.83 -6.23
CA ALA A 199 -13.64 -5.23 -5.13
C ALA A 199 -14.27 -6.33 -4.25
N ASN A 200 -13.41 -7.02 -3.51
CA ASN A 200 -13.78 -8.02 -2.52
C ASN A 200 -13.41 -7.55 -1.11
N PHE A 201 -14.43 -7.19 -0.34
CA PHE A 201 -14.37 -6.76 1.06
C PHE A 201 -15.05 -7.77 1.98
N THR A 202 -15.04 -9.05 1.60
CA THR A 202 -15.61 -10.12 2.43
C THR A 202 -14.92 -10.16 3.79
N ASN A 203 -15.70 -10.17 4.87
CA ASN A 203 -15.25 -10.19 6.26
C ASN A 203 -14.29 -9.04 6.66
N VAL A 204 -14.31 -7.92 5.94
CA VAL A 204 -13.50 -6.74 6.32
C VAL A 204 -14.11 -6.05 7.54
N LYS A 205 -13.26 -5.61 8.46
CA LYS A 205 -13.67 -4.73 9.57
C LYS A 205 -13.58 -3.28 9.11
N LEU A 206 -14.70 -2.57 9.10
CA LEU A 206 -14.86 -1.18 8.65
C LEU A 206 -15.50 -0.33 9.74
N ARG A 207 -15.27 -0.66 11.03
CA ARG A 207 -15.94 0.03 12.13
C ARG A 207 -15.49 1.48 12.14
N HIS A 208 -16.45 2.40 12.23
CA HIS A 208 -16.20 3.85 12.15
C HIS A 208 -15.49 4.32 10.86
N ALA A 209 -15.42 3.50 9.81
CA ALA A 209 -14.79 3.89 8.56
C ALA A 209 -15.60 4.99 7.84
N VAL A 210 -14.91 5.86 7.12
CA VAL A 210 -15.52 6.93 6.34
C VAL A 210 -15.59 6.49 4.88
N LEU A 211 -16.78 6.17 4.37
CA LEU A 211 -17.02 5.74 3.00
C LEU A 211 -17.89 6.76 2.22
N ARG A 212 -17.74 8.04 2.55
CA ARG A 212 -18.56 9.11 1.94
C ARG A 212 -18.30 9.19 0.45
N LYS A 213 -19.36 9.22 -0.36
CA LYS A 213 -19.28 9.32 -1.83
C LYS A 213 -18.44 8.23 -2.52
N VAL A 214 -18.22 7.10 -1.86
CA VAL A 214 -17.51 5.95 -2.46
C VAL A 214 -18.31 5.39 -3.64
N GLN A 215 -17.60 4.86 -4.63
CA GLN A 215 -18.19 4.12 -5.75
C GLN A 215 -17.85 2.64 -5.58
N MET A 216 -18.83 1.77 -5.31
CA MET A 216 -18.58 0.35 -5.05
C MET A 216 -19.55 -0.57 -5.78
N ALA A 217 -19.74 -0.29 -7.07
CA ALA A 217 -20.57 -1.14 -7.92
C ALA A 217 -19.97 -2.54 -8.05
N TRP A 218 -20.80 -3.57 -8.01
CA TRP A 218 -20.35 -4.98 -8.14
C TRP A 218 -19.37 -5.44 -7.05
N THR A 219 -19.33 -4.73 -5.92
CA THR A 219 -18.45 -5.05 -4.79
C THR A 219 -19.12 -6.06 -3.85
N THR A 220 -18.35 -7.03 -3.34
CA THR A 220 -18.82 -7.91 -2.26
C THR A 220 -18.37 -7.39 -0.90
N MET A 221 -19.31 -7.23 0.01
CA MET A 221 -19.17 -6.80 1.40
C MET A 221 -19.71 -7.89 2.35
N ARG A 222 -19.75 -9.15 1.88
CA ARG A 222 -20.33 -10.27 2.63
C ARG A 222 -19.66 -10.43 3.99
N GLY A 223 -20.44 -10.47 5.07
CA GLY A 223 -19.93 -10.60 6.43
C GLY A 223 -19.04 -9.45 6.90
N ALA A 224 -18.97 -8.34 6.16
CA ALA A 224 -18.20 -7.16 6.57
C ALA A 224 -18.87 -6.49 7.77
N ASP A 225 -18.05 -5.93 8.66
CA ASP A 225 -18.53 -5.16 9.81
C ASP A 225 -18.41 -3.66 9.53
N LEU A 226 -19.52 -3.04 9.17
CA LEU A 226 -19.69 -1.62 8.91
C LEU A 226 -20.32 -0.88 10.09
N SER A 227 -20.19 -1.41 11.32
CA SER A 227 -20.76 -0.74 12.49
C SER A 227 -20.25 0.70 12.58
N ASP A 228 -21.16 1.66 12.77
CA ASP A 228 -20.85 3.09 12.85
C ASP A 228 -20.17 3.71 11.61
N ALA A 229 -20.18 3.00 10.46
CA ALA A 229 -19.56 3.49 9.24
C ALA A 229 -20.38 4.59 8.55
N GLN A 230 -19.70 5.50 7.86
CA GLN A 230 -20.34 6.64 7.17
C GLN A 230 -20.39 6.42 5.65
N LEU A 231 -21.54 6.06 5.11
CA LEU A 231 -21.75 5.78 3.68
C LEU A 231 -22.55 6.90 2.97
N PHE A 232 -22.54 8.12 3.51
CA PHE A 232 -23.28 9.25 2.93
C PHE A 232 -22.97 9.48 1.44
N ARG A 233 -24.00 9.57 0.59
CA ARG A 233 -23.88 9.76 -0.87
C ARG A 233 -23.08 8.70 -1.61
N SER A 234 -22.89 7.53 -1.00
CA SER A 234 -22.20 6.40 -1.63
C SER A 234 -23.03 5.80 -2.76
N LYS A 235 -22.35 5.20 -3.74
CA LYS A 235 -22.99 4.46 -4.82
C LYS A 235 -22.74 2.97 -4.63
N LEU A 236 -23.77 2.24 -4.17
CA LEU A 236 -23.68 0.84 -3.77
C LEU A 236 -24.29 -0.13 -4.79
N TYR A 237 -24.80 0.36 -5.92
CA TYR A 237 -25.59 -0.43 -6.87
C TYR A 237 -24.95 -1.77 -7.30
N TRP A 238 -25.75 -2.85 -7.33
CA TRP A 238 -25.31 -4.24 -7.62
C TRP A 238 -24.26 -4.84 -6.67
N SER A 239 -24.11 -4.28 -5.47
CA SER A 239 -23.20 -4.84 -4.45
C SER A 239 -23.88 -5.92 -3.61
N ASN A 240 -23.07 -6.72 -2.93
CA ASN A 240 -23.51 -7.80 -2.07
C ASN A 240 -23.12 -7.57 -0.60
N PHE A 241 -24.09 -7.21 0.23
CA PHE A 241 -24.00 -7.00 1.66
C PHE A 241 -24.57 -8.17 2.48
N THR A 242 -24.63 -9.39 1.90
CA THR A 242 -25.17 -10.56 2.62
C THR A 242 -24.44 -10.76 3.95
N SER A 243 -25.19 -10.84 5.05
CA SER A 243 -24.65 -10.98 6.41
C SER A 243 -23.73 -9.86 6.87
N ALA A 244 -23.72 -8.71 6.19
CA ALA A 244 -22.97 -7.54 6.64
C ALA A 244 -23.63 -6.93 7.88
N ASN A 245 -22.82 -6.41 8.79
CA ASN A 245 -23.31 -5.66 9.94
C ASN A 245 -23.27 -4.16 9.63
N LEU A 246 -24.42 -3.50 9.52
CA LEU A 246 -24.53 -2.06 9.29
C LEU A 246 -25.04 -1.31 10.54
N SER A 247 -24.94 -1.90 11.73
CA SER A 247 -25.43 -1.30 12.97
C SER A 247 -24.92 0.12 13.14
N ARG A 248 -25.82 1.09 13.33
CA ARG A 248 -25.50 2.53 13.45
C ARG A 248 -24.75 3.15 12.26
N ALA A 249 -24.69 2.46 11.12
CA ALA A 249 -24.14 3.04 9.91
C ALA A 249 -25.06 4.15 9.37
N VAL A 250 -24.49 5.08 8.59
CA VAL A 250 -25.21 6.20 8.00
C VAL A 250 -25.20 6.10 6.48
N LEU A 251 -26.33 5.76 5.87
CA LEU A 251 -26.49 5.59 4.42
C LEU A 251 -27.31 6.72 3.78
N LEU A 252 -27.43 7.89 4.44
CA LEU A 252 -28.17 9.03 3.90
C LEU A 252 -27.68 9.40 2.48
N ASP A 253 -28.62 9.64 1.56
CA ASP A 253 -28.38 9.89 0.12
C ASP A 253 -27.61 8.78 -0.64
N ALA A 254 -27.42 7.58 -0.06
CA ALA A 254 -26.75 6.48 -0.76
C ALA A 254 -27.66 5.84 -1.81
N THR A 255 -27.10 5.47 -2.96
CA THR A 255 -27.84 4.70 -3.97
C THR A 255 -27.66 3.20 -3.73
N VAL A 256 -28.78 2.50 -3.56
CA VAL A 256 -28.83 1.08 -3.13
C VAL A 256 -29.59 0.19 -4.11
N ASP A 257 -29.66 0.60 -5.38
CA ASP A 257 -30.33 -0.15 -6.43
C ASP A 257 -29.70 -1.53 -6.61
N GLN A 258 -30.53 -2.58 -6.54
CA GLN A 258 -30.09 -3.97 -6.74
C GLN A 258 -29.01 -4.43 -5.75
N VAL A 259 -28.96 -3.83 -4.56
CA VAL A 259 -28.09 -4.30 -3.47
C VAL A 259 -28.71 -5.51 -2.78
N ASN A 260 -27.92 -6.56 -2.60
CA ASN A 260 -28.32 -7.73 -1.83
C ASN A 260 -27.98 -7.54 -0.34
N PHE A 261 -29.00 -7.36 0.49
CA PHE A 261 -28.89 -7.20 1.94
C PHE A 261 -29.31 -8.45 2.73
N HIS A 262 -29.37 -9.63 2.09
CA HIS A 262 -29.85 -10.85 2.76
C HIS A 262 -29.12 -11.11 4.08
N ASN A 263 -29.86 -11.25 5.19
CA ASN A 263 -29.32 -11.42 6.55
C ASN A 263 -28.41 -10.27 7.05
N ALA A 264 -28.46 -9.08 6.44
CA ALA A 264 -27.73 -7.92 6.94
C ALA A 264 -28.38 -7.38 8.23
N ILE A 265 -27.57 -6.81 9.11
CA ILE A 265 -28.00 -6.23 10.40
C ILE A 265 -28.12 -4.72 10.25
N PHE A 266 -29.25 -4.14 10.67
CA PHE A 266 -29.56 -2.72 10.50
C PHE A 266 -29.85 -1.98 11.83
N ASP A 267 -29.37 -2.51 12.96
CA ASP A 267 -29.70 -1.97 14.28
C ASP A 267 -29.22 -0.51 14.44
N GLY A 268 -30.18 0.43 14.50
CA GLY A 268 -29.88 1.87 14.58
C GLY A 268 -29.30 2.47 13.31
N THR A 269 -29.35 1.78 12.17
CA THR A 269 -28.88 2.30 10.87
C THR A 269 -29.77 3.44 10.37
N ILE A 270 -29.15 4.50 9.85
CA ILE A 270 -29.84 5.55 9.11
C ILE A 270 -29.90 5.14 7.63
N LEU A 271 -31.08 4.79 7.15
CA LEU A 271 -31.31 4.31 5.77
C LEU A 271 -31.45 5.46 4.77
N PRO A 272 -31.14 5.25 3.47
CA PRO A 272 -31.46 6.20 2.42
C PRO A 272 -32.98 6.28 2.20
N GLU A 273 -33.45 7.39 1.64
CA GLU A 273 -34.86 7.54 1.27
C GLU A 273 -35.32 6.42 0.32
N GLY A 274 -36.51 5.89 0.55
CA GLY A 274 -37.13 4.87 -0.30
C GLY A 274 -36.63 3.43 -0.11
N LEU A 275 -35.65 3.18 0.77
CA LEU A 275 -35.26 1.81 1.13
C LEU A 275 -36.11 1.29 2.29
N ASP A 276 -37.03 0.37 1.99
CA ASP A 276 -37.74 -0.41 2.99
C ASP A 276 -37.03 -1.76 3.22
N VAL A 277 -36.40 -1.91 4.39
CA VAL A 277 -35.65 -3.11 4.80
C VAL A 277 -36.53 -4.17 5.48
N VAL A 278 -37.81 -3.88 5.73
CA VAL A 278 -38.72 -4.82 6.42
C VAL A 278 -39.06 -6.05 5.55
N ASN A 279 -38.75 -6.00 4.25
CA ASN A 279 -39.17 -7.00 3.25
C ASN A 279 -38.02 -7.63 2.41
N LYS A 280 -36.76 -7.56 2.84
CA LYS A 280 -35.61 -8.08 2.06
C LYS A 280 -34.58 -8.86 2.88
#